data_AF-A0A6P2BL01-F1
#
_entry.id   AF-A0A6P2BL01-F1
#
_cell.length_a   1.000
_cell.length_b   1.000
_cell.length_c   1.000
_cell.angle_alpha   90.00
_cell.angle_beta   90.00
_cell.angle_gamma   90.00
#
_symmetry.space_group_name_H-M   'P 1'
#
loop_
_entity.id
_entity.type
_entity.pdbx_description
1 polymer ?
#
loop_
_entity_poly.entity_id
_entity_poly.type
_entity_poly.pdbx_seq_one_letter_code
_entity_poly.pdbx_strand_id
1 'polypeptide(L)'
;MKLEDLELGPHFRARLVGNEALTPPEARAEVRELTLELSEDGFTFSIGQSVAVLLAGPHDFGQSHHVRLYSIASTPAETGPGRITICVRRCHYVDPYSGERYRGIASNHLCDLPVGSELVLAGPVGLPFVVPDDPTAPLLMVGLGTGVAPFRALLRHIFEERGGWQGKVRLFHGARVGLESVYRERIADYQSQASGFEAVEVLSSRPAWDDPADLSAAIARHEAEVWALLEDPAVHVYIAGLTPVAEAFEEALAGLAGGREAWARRKADLVADGRWMELLY
;
A
#
# COMPACT_ATOMS: atom_id res chain seq x y z
N MET A 1 -11.97 -13.57 -3.67
CA MET A 1 -11.10 -14.72 -3.37
C MET A 1 -11.26 -15.04 -1.89
N LYS A 2 -11.58 -16.28 -1.51
CA LYS A 2 -11.60 -16.65 -0.09
C LYS A 2 -10.15 -16.76 0.38
N LEU A 3 -9.82 -16.23 1.55
CA LEU A 3 -8.45 -16.31 2.10
C LEU A 3 -7.97 -17.77 2.29
N GLU A 4 -8.91 -18.70 2.33
CA GLU A 4 -8.73 -20.15 2.42
C GLU A 4 -7.99 -20.75 1.20
N ASP A 5 -8.07 -20.07 0.05
CA ASP A 5 -7.48 -20.51 -1.22
C ASP A 5 -6.11 -19.87 -1.50
N LEU A 6 -5.59 -19.02 -0.60
CA LEU A 6 -4.27 -18.45 -0.77
C LEU A 6 -3.20 -19.45 -0.31
N GLU A 7 -2.24 -19.75 -1.19
CA GLU A 7 -0.98 -20.35 -0.78
C GLU A 7 -0.20 -19.32 0.04
N LEU A 8 -0.30 -19.42 1.37
CA LEU A 8 0.30 -18.45 2.30
C LEU A 8 1.81 -18.62 2.47
N GLY A 9 2.43 -19.64 1.87
CA GLY A 9 3.84 -19.95 2.06
C GLY A 9 4.16 -20.59 3.42
N PRO A 10 5.44 -20.67 3.82
CA PRO A 10 5.86 -21.23 5.10
C PRO A 10 5.35 -20.40 6.28
N HIS A 11 5.07 -21.06 7.39
CA HIS A 11 4.67 -20.42 8.64
C HIS A 11 5.89 -20.22 9.54
N PHE A 12 6.01 -19.03 10.12
CA PHE A 12 7.10 -18.69 11.03
C PHE A 12 6.60 -17.79 12.16
N ARG A 13 7.38 -17.72 13.25
CA ARG A 13 7.07 -16.80 14.35
C ARG A 13 7.74 -15.45 14.10
N ALA A 14 7.13 -14.40 14.63
CA ALA A 14 7.72 -13.09 14.67
C ALA A 14 7.45 -12.44 16.03
N ARG A 15 8.41 -11.68 16.52
CA ARG A 15 8.30 -10.87 17.73
C ARG A 15 8.04 -9.42 17.34
N LEU A 16 7.01 -8.82 17.93
CA LEU A 16 6.75 -7.39 17.79
C LEU A 16 7.82 -6.60 18.55
N VAL A 17 8.67 -5.85 17.84
CA VAL A 17 9.76 -5.06 18.44
C VAL A 17 9.50 -3.55 18.40
N GLY A 18 8.52 -3.11 17.61
CA GLY A 18 8.08 -1.71 17.56
C GLY A 18 6.60 -1.61 17.19
N ASN A 19 5.89 -0.66 17.79
CA ASN A 19 4.48 -0.41 17.50
C ASN A 19 4.18 1.08 17.65
N GLU A 20 4.36 1.84 16.57
CA GLU A 20 4.36 3.30 16.57
C GLU A 20 3.08 3.84 15.92
N ALA A 21 2.47 4.87 16.52
CA ALA A 21 1.32 5.53 15.90
C ALA A 21 1.80 6.48 14.79
N LEU A 22 1.29 6.29 13.58
CA LEU A 22 1.55 7.16 12.42
C LEU A 22 0.55 8.32 12.33
N THR A 23 -0.60 8.18 12.99
CA THR A 23 -1.63 9.19 13.07
C THR A 23 -1.74 9.71 14.50
N PRO A 24 -2.02 11.01 14.69
CA PRO A 24 -2.20 11.56 16.03
C PRO A 24 -3.51 11.03 16.67
N PRO A 25 -3.64 11.06 18.01
CA PRO A 25 -4.80 10.53 18.73
C PRO A 25 -6.16 11.13 18.31
N GLU A 26 -6.14 12.36 17.78
CA GLU A 26 -7.32 13.09 17.30
C GLU A 26 -7.80 12.61 15.92
N ALA A 27 -6.99 11.82 15.21
CA ALA A 27 -7.38 11.25 13.92
C ALA A 27 -8.53 10.25 14.12
N ARG A 28 -9.53 10.30 13.23
CA ARG A 28 -10.67 9.37 13.27
C ARG A 28 -10.25 7.92 13.02
N ALA A 29 -9.21 7.71 12.22
CA ALA A 29 -8.62 6.42 11.95
C ALA A 29 -7.21 6.36 12.52
N GLU A 30 -7.01 5.46 13.50
CA GLU A 30 -5.68 5.14 14.00
C GLU A 30 -4.94 4.28 12.97
N VAL A 31 -3.76 4.71 12.56
CA VAL A 31 -2.83 3.91 11.75
C VAL A 31 -1.51 3.76 12.51
N ARG A 32 -0.96 2.55 12.53
CA ARG A 32 0.28 2.22 13.22
C ARG A 32 1.28 1.55 12.29
N GLU A 33 2.56 1.82 12.52
CA GLU A 33 3.69 1.07 11.96
C GLU A 33 4.12 0.03 12.98
N LEU A 34 4.08 -1.23 12.60
CA LEU A 34 4.55 -2.33 13.44
C LEU A 34 5.85 -2.85 12.86
N THR A 35 6.87 -2.97 13.71
CA THR A 35 8.17 -3.57 13.37
C THR A 35 8.22 -4.98 13.94
N LEU A 36 8.42 -5.96 13.08
CA LEU A 36 8.41 -7.38 13.40
C LEU A 36 9.80 -7.96 13.18
N GLU A 37 10.34 -8.62 14.20
CA GLU A 37 11.56 -9.41 14.11
C GLU A 37 11.20 -10.88 13.88
N LEU A 38 11.69 -11.44 12.78
CA LEU A 38 11.35 -12.75 12.29
C LEU A 38 12.25 -13.81 12.93
N SER A 39 11.66 -14.94 13.32
CA SER A 39 12.40 -16.08 13.88
C SER A 39 13.06 -16.96 12.83
N GLU A 40 12.70 -16.80 11.56
CA GLU A 40 13.21 -17.61 10.46
C GLU A 40 14.45 -16.96 9.84
N ASP A 41 15.58 -17.64 10.00
CA ASP A 41 16.82 -17.28 9.30
C ASP A 41 16.62 -17.51 7.79
N GLY A 42 16.71 -16.43 7.01
CA GLY A 42 16.64 -16.51 5.54
C GLY A 42 15.27 -16.23 4.93
N PHE A 43 14.29 -15.71 5.69
CA PHE A 43 13.08 -15.14 5.09
C PHE A 43 13.45 -14.02 4.11
N THR A 44 13.14 -14.21 2.83
CA THR A 44 13.35 -13.22 1.78
C THR A 44 12.03 -12.78 1.18
N PHE A 45 11.91 -11.48 0.89
CA PHE A 45 10.75 -10.91 0.23
C PHE A 45 11.21 -9.85 -0.78
N SER A 46 10.31 -9.53 -1.70
CA SER A 46 10.47 -8.47 -2.68
C SER A 46 9.47 -7.34 -2.40
N ILE A 47 9.77 -6.14 -2.91
CA ILE A 47 8.89 -4.97 -2.78
C ILE A 47 7.52 -5.29 -3.37
N GLY A 48 6.45 -4.81 -2.74
CA GLY A 48 5.09 -5.11 -3.14
C GLY A 48 4.56 -6.46 -2.61
N GLN A 49 5.38 -7.30 -1.97
CA GLN A 49 4.87 -8.50 -1.32
C GLN A 49 4.29 -8.21 0.07
N SER A 50 3.48 -9.15 0.55
CA SER A 50 2.79 -9.08 1.85
C SER A 50 3.19 -10.24 2.75
N VAL A 51 2.88 -10.10 4.04
CA VAL A 51 2.84 -11.21 5.00
C VAL A 51 1.41 -11.45 5.46
N ALA A 52 1.07 -12.70 5.71
CA ALA A 52 -0.16 -13.08 6.38
C ALA A 52 0.06 -13.10 7.89
N VAL A 53 -0.81 -12.43 8.65
CA VAL A 53 -0.90 -12.54 10.11
C VAL A 53 -1.97 -13.57 10.45
N LEU A 54 -1.60 -14.60 11.21
CA LEU A 54 -2.47 -15.70 11.61
C LEU A 54 -2.82 -15.56 13.09
N LEU A 55 -4.05 -15.14 13.39
CA LEU A 55 -4.51 -15.02 14.77
C LEU A 55 -5.26 -16.28 15.19
N ALA A 56 -4.73 -17.01 16.18
CA ALA A 56 -5.37 -18.19 16.73
C ALA A 56 -6.61 -17.83 17.58
N GLY A 57 -7.60 -18.71 17.59
CA GLY A 57 -8.76 -18.61 18.45
C GLY A 57 -9.92 -19.49 17.97
N PRO A 58 -10.96 -19.72 18.79
CA PRO A 58 -12.24 -20.09 18.24
C PRO A 58 -12.76 -18.88 17.46
N HIS A 59 -12.71 -18.95 16.13
CA HIS A 59 -13.36 -17.97 15.27
C HIS A 59 -14.70 -18.51 14.80
N ASP A 60 -15.56 -17.61 14.33
CA ASP A 60 -16.85 -17.98 13.79
C ASP A 60 -16.71 -19.07 12.72
N PHE A 61 -17.71 -19.95 12.65
CA PHE A 61 -17.77 -21.07 11.70
C PHE A 61 -16.64 -22.10 11.86
N GLY A 62 -15.98 -22.16 13.04
CA GLY A 62 -15.02 -23.22 13.38
C GLY A 62 -13.63 -23.04 12.79
N GLN A 63 -13.31 -21.84 12.28
CA GLN A 63 -11.99 -21.54 11.75
C GLN A 63 -10.96 -21.47 12.89
N SER A 64 -9.82 -22.15 12.70
CA SER A 64 -8.74 -22.19 13.70
C SER A 64 -7.92 -20.90 13.76
N HIS A 65 -7.88 -20.17 12.64
CA HIS A 65 -7.13 -18.94 12.50
C HIS A 65 -7.95 -17.88 11.75
N HIS A 66 -7.85 -16.63 12.19
CA HIS A 66 -8.27 -15.48 11.44
C HIS A 66 -7.05 -14.88 10.72
N VAL A 67 -6.98 -15.11 9.41
CA VAL A 67 -5.85 -14.70 8.58
C VAL A 67 -6.11 -13.32 7.98
N ARG A 68 -5.11 -12.42 7.96
CA ARG A 68 -5.13 -11.17 7.16
C ARG A 68 -3.78 -10.83 6.57
N LEU A 69 -3.77 -10.32 5.35
CA LEU A 69 -2.57 -9.90 4.64
C LEU A 69 -2.24 -8.44 4.97
N TYR A 70 -0.96 -8.16 5.12
CA TYR A 70 -0.42 -6.81 5.28
C TYR A 70 0.80 -6.64 4.37
N SER A 71 0.80 -5.59 3.55
CA SER A 71 1.92 -5.24 2.70
C SER A 71 3.15 -4.91 3.53
N ILE A 72 4.30 -5.44 3.12
CA ILE A 72 5.57 -5.11 3.75
C ILE A 72 5.93 -3.68 3.34
N ALA A 73 6.16 -2.82 4.33
CA ALA A 73 6.35 -1.38 4.17
C ALA A 73 7.82 -0.94 4.18
N SER A 74 8.74 -1.86 4.46
CA SER A 74 10.19 -1.62 4.57
C SER A 74 10.99 -2.46 3.60
N THR A 75 12.27 -2.15 3.45
CA THR A 75 13.25 -2.99 2.77
C THR A 75 14.18 -3.68 3.77
N PRO A 76 14.89 -4.76 3.37
CA PRO A 76 15.90 -5.38 4.22
C PRO A 76 17.04 -4.41 4.60
N ALA A 77 17.38 -3.46 3.73
CA ALA A 77 18.41 -2.45 4.01
C ALA A 77 17.95 -1.39 5.03
N GLU A 78 16.64 -1.23 5.25
CA GLU A 78 16.11 -0.32 6.26
C GLU A 78 16.17 -0.90 7.67
N THR A 79 15.68 -2.13 7.80
CA THR A 79 15.40 -2.72 9.11
C THR A 79 16.48 -3.69 9.58
N GLY A 80 17.40 -4.04 8.69
CA GLY A 80 18.38 -5.12 8.89
C GLY A 80 17.80 -6.48 8.50
N PRO A 81 18.66 -7.51 8.41
CA PRO A 81 18.21 -8.87 8.12
C PRO A 81 17.24 -9.37 9.19
N GLY A 82 16.20 -10.11 8.76
CA GLY A 82 15.24 -10.73 9.67
C GLY A 82 14.24 -9.76 10.30
N ARG A 83 14.08 -8.53 9.77
CA ARG A 83 13.04 -7.60 10.22
C ARG A 83 12.20 -7.09 9.06
N ILE A 84 10.94 -6.80 9.36
CA ILE A 84 9.99 -6.17 8.44
C ILE A 84 9.14 -5.14 9.20
N THR A 85 8.59 -4.17 8.46
CA THR A 85 7.53 -3.31 8.97
C THR A 85 6.24 -3.51 8.19
N ILE A 86 5.10 -3.37 8.87
CA ILE A 86 3.77 -3.35 8.25
C ILE A 86 2.98 -2.13 8.72
N CYS A 87 2.13 -1.61 7.84
CA CYS A 87 1.25 -0.47 8.13
C CYS A 87 -0.17 -0.97 8.42
N VAL A 88 -0.66 -0.75 9.64
CA VAL A 88 -1.93 -1.30 10.11
C VAL A 88 -2.89 -0.16 10.46
N ARG A 89 -4.00 -0.07 9.73
CA ARG A 89 -5.14 0.79 10.10
C ARG A 89 -6.10 0.03 10.99
N ARG A 90 -6.51 0.63 12.12
CA ARG A 90 -7.57 0.10 12.97
C ARG A 90 -8.91 0.15 12.23
N CYS A 91 -9.44 -1.01 11.88
CA CYS A 91 -10.68 -1.14 11.13
C CYS A 91 -11.89 -1.38 12.05
N HIS A 92 -13.03 -0.88 11.59
CA HIS A 92 -14.36 -1.17 12.12
C HIS A 92 -15.30 -1.39 10.94
N TYR A 93 -16.31 -2.23 11.13
CA TYR A 93 -17.40 -2.37 10.16
C TYR A 93 -18.74 -2.13 10.86
N VAL A 94 -19.73 -1.68 10.09
CA VAL A 94 -21.10 -1.52 10.56
C VAL A 94 -21.91 -2.61 9.88
N ASP A 95 -22.59 -3.43 10.67
CA ASP A 95 -23.50 -4.43 10.13
C ASP A 95 -24.67 -3.73 9.42
N PRO A 96 -24.92 -4.02 8.15
CA PRO A 96 -25.93 -3.29 7.37
C PRO A 96 -27.37 -3.59 7.80
N TYR A 97 -27.60 -4.67 8.57
CA TYR A 97 -28.93 -5.09 9.01
C TYR A 97 -29.23 -4.62 10.44
N SER A 98 -28.32 -4.84 11.39
CA SER A 98 -28.49 -4.42 12.79
C SER A 98 -28.05 -2.98 13.03
N GLY A 99 -27.20 -2.41 12.16
CA GLY A 99 -26.59 -1.09 12.34
C GLY A 99 -25.50 -1.06 13.42
N GLU A 100 -25.16 -2.21 13.99
CA GLU A 100 -24.15 -2.30 15.05
C GLU A 100 -22.74 -2.17 14.49
N ARG A 101 -21.87 -1.49 15.26
CA ARG A 101 -20.47 -1.31 14.91
C ARG A 101 -19.60 -2.37 15.57
N TYR A 102 -18.90 -3.13 14.75
CA TYR A 102 -17.99 -4.18 15.16
C TYR A 102 -16.52 -3.78 14.94
N ARG A 103 -15.63 -4.31 15.78
CA ARG A 103 -14.18 -4.10 15.69
C ARG A 103 -13.57 -5.17 14.78
N GLY A 104 -12.72 -4.78 13.83
CA GLY A 104 -11.97 -5.75 13.03
C GLY A 104 -11.00 -6.56 13.89
N ILE A 105 -11.06 -7.89 13.82
CA ILE A 105 -10.31 -8.81 14.70
C ILE A 105 -8.79 -8.55 14.61
N ALA A 106 -8.21 -8.68 13.41
CA ALA A 106 -6.76 -8.56 13.24
C ALA A 106 -6.23 -7.15 13.46
N SER A 107 -6.85 -6.14 12.87
CA SER A 107 -6.38 -4.77 12.99
C SER A 107 -6.41 -4.26 14.43
N ASN A 108 -7.47 -4.56 15.20
CA ASN A 108 -7.53 -4.11 16.58
C ASN A 108 -6.54 -4.87 17.46
N HIS A 109 -6.42 -6.19 17.27
CA HIS A 109 -5.42 -7.00 17.97
C HIS A 109 -4.02 -6.45 17.76
N LEU A 110 -3.62 -6.20 16.51
CA LEU A 110 -2.29 -5.69 16.17
C LEU A 110 -2.05 -4.27 16.70
N CYS A 111 -3.03 -3.37 16.57
CA CYS A 111 -2.87 -2.01 17.08
C CYS A 111 -2.73 -1.96 18.62
N ASP A 112 -3.39 -2.88 19.34
CA ASP A 112 -3.34 -2.98 20.80
C ASP A 112 -2.20 -3.88 21.32
N LEU A 113 -1.43 -4.52 20.42
CA LEU A 113 -0.43 -5.53 20.79
C LEU A 113 0.79 -4.87 21.46
N PRO A 114 1.18 -5.28 22.68
CA PRO A 114 2.36 -4.73 23.35
C PRO A 114 3.65 -5.23 22.69
N VAL A 115 4.66 -4.36 22.67
CA VAL A 115 6.02 -4.73 22.25
C VAL A 115 6.53 -5.89 23.10
N GLY A 116 7.17 -6.86 22.45
CA GLY A 116 7.61 -8.13 23.02
C GLY A 116 6.64 -9.30 22.77
N SER A 117 5.45 -9.04 22.24
CA SER A 117 4.48 -10.10 21.91
C SER A 117 4.92 -10.92 20.70
N GLU A 118 4.56 -12.20 20.72
CA GLU A 118 4.80 -13.14 19.61
C GLU A 118 3.57 -13.20 18.68
N LEU A 119 3.82 -13.32 17.38
CA LEU A 119 2.85 -13.49 16.32
C LEU A 119 3.23 -14.70 15.46
N VAL A 120 2.22 -15.32 14.85
CA VAL A 120 2.42 -16.31 13.80
C VAL A 120 2.16 -15.63 12.46
N LEU A 121 3.15 -15.71 11.57
CA LEU A 121 3.09 -15.17 10.23
C LEU A 121 3.20 -16.29 9.20
N ALA A 122 2.79 -16.00 7.97
CA ALA A 122 3.11 -16.79 6.81
C ALA A 122 3.46 -15.87 5.62
N GLY A 123 4.35 -16.32 4.74
CA GLY A 123 4.68 -15.59 3.52
C GLY A 123 6.07 -15.92 2.96
N PRO A 124 6.58 -15.10 2.02
CA PRO A 124 5.91 -13.93 1.44
C PRO A 124 4.69 -14.33 0.59
N VAL A 125 3.73 -13.43 0.48
CA VAL A 125 2.48 -13.63 -0.27
C VAL A 125 2.32 -12.54 -1.33
N GLY A 126 1.83 -12.93 -2.51
CA GLY A 126 1.54 -12.01 -3.62
C GLY A 126 2.70 -11.82 -4.59
N LEU A 127 2.39 -11.25 -5.75
CA LEU A 127 3.38 -10.91 -6.78
C LEU A 127 4.14 -9.64 -6.38
N PRO A 128 5.46 -9.58 -6.63
CA PRO A 128 6.24 -8.38 -6.35
C PRO A 128 5.89 -7.25 -7.32
N PHE A 129 6.14 -6.02 -6.88
CA PHE A 129 6.28 -4.88 -7.76
C PHE A 129 7.57 -5.02 -8.56
N VAL A 130 7.43 -5.17 -9.88
CA VAL A 130 8.55 -5.25 -10.80
C VAL A 130 9.07 -3.84 -11.02
N VAL A 131 10.17 -3.49 -10.35
CA VAL A 131 10.87 -2.23 -10.54
C VAL A 131 11.79 -2.36 -11.76
N PRO A 132 11.63 -1.53 -12.82
CA PRO A 132 12.44 -1.65 -14.02
C PRO A 132 13.93 -1.44 -13.74
N ASP A 133 14.78 -2.14 -14.48
CA ASP A 133 16.25 -1.98 -14.39
C ASP A 133 16.73 -0.67 -15.02
N ASP A 134 16.00 -0.15 -16.00
CA ASP A 134 16.27 1.14 -16.62
C ASP A 134 15.90 2.28 -15.66
N PRO A 135 16.88 3.04 -15.13
CA PRO A 135 16.61 4.12 -14.18
C PRO A 135 15.96 5.35 -14.84
N THR A 136 15.78 5.35 -16.16
CA THR A 136 15.08 6.42 -16.90
C THR A 136 13.58 6.13 -17.07
N ALA A 137 13.14 4.90 -16.77
CA ALA A 137 11.74 4.50 -16.89
C ALA A 137 10.84 5.34 -15.97
N PRO A 138 9.75 5.94 -16.48
CA PRO A 138 8.83 6.69 -15.63
C PRO A 138 8.00 5.76 -14.74
N LEU A 139 7.71 6.22 -13.51
CA LEU A 139 6.91 5.48 -12.53
C LEU A 139 5.66 6.30 -12.18
N LEU A 140 4.47 5.74 -12.40
CA LEU A 140 3.20 6.32 -11.99
C LEU A 140 2.58 5.46 -10.89
N MET A 141 2.40 6.04 -9.71
CA MET A 141 2.01 5.30 -8.50
C MET A 141 0.78 5.92 -7.85
N VAL A 142 -0.12 5.09 -7.33
CA VAL A 142 -1.24 5.54 -6.51
C VAL A 142 -1.42 4.65 -5.28
N GLY A 143 -1.39 5.27 -4.10
CA GLY A 143 -1.50 4.59 -2.81
C GLY A 143 -2.16 5.46 -1.76
N LEU A 144 -3.45 5.25 -1.50
CA LEU A 144 -4.22 6.00 -0.51
C LEU A 144 -4.40 5.22 0.79
N GLY A 145 -4.36 5.92 1.92
CA GLY A 145 -4.39 5.35 3.26
C GLY A 145 -3.20 4.41 3.48
N THR A 146 -3.46 3.18 3.95
CA THR A 146 -2.43 2.15 4.12
C THR A 146 -1.87 1.63 2.79
N GLY A 147 -2.50 1.96 1.65
CA GLY A 147 -1.98 1.63 0.32
C GLY A 147 -0.65 2.30 -0.01
N VAL A 148 -0.22 3.31 0.76
CA VAL A 148 1.10 3.93 0.59
C VAL A 148 2.26 3.05 1.10
N ALA A 149 1.96 2.02 1.91
CA ALA A 149 2.97 1.16 2.54
C ALA A 149 4.01 0.57 1.56
N PRO A 150 3.62 -0.12 0.47
CA PRO A 150 4.61 -0.64 -0.48
C PRO A 150 5.37 0.46 -1.23
N PHE A 151 4.79 1.67 -1.40
CA PHE A 151 5.48 2.78 -2.04
C PHE A 151 6.56 3.39 -1.16
N ARG A 152 6.42 3.36 0.17
CA ARG A 152 7.53 3.71 1.07
C ARG A 152 8.75 2.82 0.79
N ALA A 153 8.56 1.50 0.71
CA ALA A 153 9.64 0.57 0.40
C ALA A 153 10.20 0.80 -1.00
N LEU A 154 9.33 1.05 -1.99
CA LEU A 154 9.74 1.30 -3.37
C LEU A 154 10.58 2.58 -3.50
N LEU A 155 10.15 3.69 -2.89
CA LEU A 155 10.88 4.97 -2.92
C LEU A 155 12.28 4.83 -2.30
N ARG A 156 12.38 4.16 -1.15
CA ARG A 156 13.68 3.85 -0.53
C ARG A 156 14.56 3.03 -1.46
N HIS A 157 14.00 2.01 -2.09
CA HIS A 157 14.74 1.15 -3.00
C HIS A 157 15.31 1.91 -4.20
N ILE A 158 14.50 2.75 -4.85
CA ILE A 158 14.96 3.48 -6.05
C ILE A 158 15.89 4.66 -5.71
N PHE A 159 15.64 5.38 -4.61
CA PHE A 159 16.39 6.60 -4.30
C PHE A 159 17.60 6.40 -3.37
N GLU A 160 17.54 5.44 -2.43
CA GLU A 160 18.65 5.20 -1.49
C GLU A 160 19.47 3.96 -1.84
N GLU A 161 18.81 2.84 -2.18
CA GLU A 161 19.52 1.55 -2.37
C GLU A 161 20.14 1.42 -3.76
N ARG A 162 19.33 1.67 -4.80
CA ARG A 162 19.85 1.76 -6.18
C ARG A 162 20.53 3.10 -6.39
N GLY A 163 19.85 4.18 -6.00
CA GLY A 163 20.27 5.54 -6.27
C GLY A 163 20.23 5.89 -7.77
N GLY A 164 20.33 7.18 -8.09
CA GLY A 164 20.51 7.64 -9.47
C GLY A 164 19.31 7.42 -10.39
N TRP A 165 18.10 7.27 -9.84
CA TRP A 165 16.86 7.26 -10.64
C TRP A 165 16.69 8.60 -11.36
N GLN A 166 16.51 8.55 -12.68
CA GLN A 166 16.42 9.71 -13.58
C GLN A 166 15.04 9.86 -14.22
N GLY A 167 14.27 8.77 -14.27
CA GLY A 167 12.91 8.77 -14.77
C GLY A 167 11.99 9.60 -13.86
N LYS A 168 10.94 10.17 -14.44
CA LYS A 168 9.93 10.89 -13.66
C LYS A 168 9.18 9.91 -12.76
N VAL A 169 9.03 10.26 -11.49
CA VAL A 169 8.31 9.47 -10.49
C VAL A 169 7.16 10.31 -9.97
N ARG A 170 5.93 9.82 -10.18
CA ARG A 170 4.70 10.47 -9.74
C ARG A 170 4.00 9.59 -8.72
N LEU A 171 3.76 10.09 -7.52
CA LEU A 171 3.00 9.39 -6.47
C LEU A 171 1.74 10.16 -6.08
N PHE A 172 0.57 9.57 -6.28
CA PHE A 172 -0.66 10.03 -5.65
C PHE A 172 -0.83 9.31 -4.31
N HIS A 173 -0.70 10.04 -3.21
CA HIS A 173 -0.84 9.50 -1.86
C HIS A 173 -1.77 10.37 -1.03
N GLY A 174 -2.20 9.90 0.13
CA GLY A 174 -3.02 10.70 1.04
C GLY A 174 -4.12 9.88 1.67
N ALA A 175 -5.10 10.55 2.24
CA ALA A 175 -6.21 9.93 2.95
C ALA A 175 -7.43 10.85 2.89
N ARG A 176 -8.51 10.50 3.59
CA ARG A 176 -9.70 11.36 3.63
C ARG A 176 -9.38 12.76 4.16
N VAL A 177 -8.55 12.83 5.21
CA VAL A 177 -8.07 14.08 5.80
C VAL A 177 -6.56 14.05 6.03
N GLY A 178 -5.92 15.21 6.12
CA GLY A 178 -4.47 15.31 6.27
C GLY A 178 -3.91 14.62 7.53
N LEU A 179 -4.68 14.56 8.62
CA LEU A 179 -4.32 13.85 9.85
C LEU A 179 -4.26 12.32 9.69
N GLU A 180 -4.91 11.77 8.67
CA GLU A 180 -4.93 10.33 8.37
C GLU A 180 -3.87 9.95 7.31
N SER A 181 -3.17 10.93 6.76
CA SER A 181 -2.15 10.71 5.73
C SER A 181 -0.84 10.31 6.40
N VAL A 182 -0.42 9.07 6.18
CA VAL A 182 0.77 8.49 6.82
C VAL A 182 2.03 8.68 5.97
N TYR A 183 3.20 8.67 6.62
CA TYR A 183 4.53 8.83 6.01
C TYR A 183 4.76 10.15 5.24
N ARG A 184 3.96 11.19 5.48
CA ARG A 184 4.06 12.49 4.79
C ARG A 184 5.47 13.07 4.80
N GLU A 185 6.11 13.09 5.98
CA GLU A 185 7.46 13.65 6.14
C GLU A 185 8.49 12.86 5.34
N ARG A 186 8.49 11.52 5.46
CA ARG A 186 9.39 10.63 4.69
C ARG A 186 9.22 10.82 3.17
N ILE A 187 7.98 10.98 2.69
CA ILE A 187 7.71 11.24 1.27
C ILE A 187 8.19 12.63 0.85
N ALA A 188 7.95 13.65 1.68
CA ALA A 188 8.41 15.01 1.43
C ALA A 188 9.95 15.11 1.39
N ASP A 189 10.65 14.34 2.22
CA ASP A 189 12.10 14.27 2.23
C ASP A 189 12.63 13.80 0.87
N TYR A 190 12.09 12.72 0.29
CA TYR A 190 12.45 12.29 -1.06
C TYR A 190 12.13 13.36 -2.10
N GLN A 191 10.98 14.02 -2.01
CA GLN A 191 10.60 15.07 -2.97
C GLN A 191 11.57 16.27 -2.92
N SER A 192 12.15 16.56 -1.76
CA SER A 192 13.13 17.63 -1.62
C SER A 192 14.52 17.28 -2.19
N GLN A 193 14.85 16.00 -2.29
CA GLN A 193 16.19 15.51 -2.63
C GLN A 193 16.29 14.92 -4.05
N ALA A 194 15.23 14.27 -4.53
CA ALA A 194 15.22 13.55 -5.79
C ALA A 194 14.68 14.41 -6.94
N SER A 195 15.56 14.77 -7.87
CA SER A 195 15.14 15.45 -9.10
C SER A 195 14.23 14.54 -9.93
N GLY A 196 12.99 14.97 -10.20
CA GLY A 196 12.02 14.22 -11.00
C GLY A 196 11.01 13.41 -10.18
N PHE A 197 11.08 13.45 -8.84
CA PHE A 197 10.02 12.92 -7.98
C PHE A 197 9.02 14.01 -7.59
N GLU A 198 7.74 13.74 -7.77
CA GLU A 198 6.66 14.57 -7.25
C GLU A 198 5.57 13.71 -6.62
N ALA A 199 5.27 14.00 -5.36
CA ALA A 199 4.18 13.41 -4.61
C ALA A 199 3.00 14.39 -4.53
N VAL A 200 1.82 13.94 -4.95
CA VAL A 200 0.58 14.68 -4.89
C VAL A 200 -0.23 14.15 -3.72
N GLU A 201 -0.44 15.01 -2.72
CA GLU A 201 -1.32 14.69 -1.60
C GLU A 201 -2.80 14.84 -2.04
N VAL A 202 -3.53 13.73 -1.97
CA VAL A 202 -4.93 13.61 -2.33
C VAL A 202 -5.77 13.54 -1.06
N LEU A 203 -6.61 14.55 -0.86
CA LEU A 203 -7.53 14.65 0.26
C LEU A 203 -8.98 14.67 -0.23
N SER A 204 -9.93 14.41 0.68
CA SER A 204 -11.35 14.57 0.37
C SER A 204 -11.66 16.05 0.12
N SER A 205 -12.43 16.34 -0.91
CA SER A 205 -12.97 17.68 -1.17
C SER A 205 -14.13 18.03 -0.22
N ARG A 206 -14.76 17.02 0.40
CA ARG A 206 -15.90 17.17 1.32
C ARG A 206 -15.74 16.25 2.54
N PRO A 207 -14.68 16.41 3.36
CA PRO A 207 -14.37 15.48 4.45
C PRO A 207 -15.43 15.44 5.56
N ALA A 208 -16.22 16.52 5.70
CA ALA A 208 -17.35 16.60 6.63
C ALA A 208 -18.54 15.73 6.22
N TRP A 209 -18.62 15.32 4.95
CA TRP A 209 -19.66 14.45 4.40
C TRP A 209 -19.21 12.98 4.30
N ASP A 210 -18.05 12.67 4.88
CA ASP A 210 -17.40 11.36 4.81
C ASP A 210 -17.02 10.89 3.40
N ASP A 211 -16.94 11.82 2.45
CA ASP A 211 -16.48 11.54 1.09
C ASP A 211 -15.03 11.02 1.10
N PRO A 212 -14.68 10.06 0.23
CA PRO A 212 -13.32 9.58 0.08
C PRO A 212 -12.38 10.68 -0.44
N ALA A 213 -11.08 10.39 -0.45
CA ALA A 213 -10.08 11.24 -1.09
C ALA A 213 -10.40 11.44 -2.58
N ASP A 214 -10.34 12.68 -3.06
CA ASP A 214 -10.80 13.08 -4.39
C ASP A 214 -9.71 12.86 -5.45
N LEU A 215 -9.44 11.59 -5.73
CA LEU A 215 -8.38 11.16 -6.65
C LEU A 215 -8.61 11.64 -8.07
N SER A 216 -9.86 11.63 -8.54
CA SER A 216 -10.22 12.08 -9.89
C SER A 216 -9.91 13.58 -10.06
N ALA A 217 -10.26 14.43 -9.07
CA ALA A 217 -9.91 15.84 -9.13
C ALA A 217 -8.38 16.06 -9.06
N ALA A 218 -7.65 15.26 -8.27
CA ALA A 218 -6.20 15.34 -8.21
C ALA A 218 -5.57 15.00 -9.58
N ILE A 219 -5.98 13.89 -10.21
CA ILE A 219 -5.47 13.50 -11.53
C ILE A 219 -5.80 14.54 -12.59
N ALA A 220 -7.02 15.09 -12.59
CA ALA A 220 -7.41 16.14 -13.53
C ALA A 220 -6.54 17.40 -13.41
N ARG A 221 -6.12 17.80 -12.20
CA ARG A 221 -5.19 18.93 -12.02
C ARG A 221 -3.79 18.68 -12.58
N HIS A 222 -3.42 17.41 -12.74
CA HIS A 222 -2.12 16.97 -13.25
C HIS A 222 -2.26 16.24 -14.61
N GLU A 223 -3.35 16.48 -15.35
CA GLU A 223 -3.72 15.68 -16.52
C GLU A 223 -2.62 15.61 -17.59
N ALA A 224 -2.01 16.75 -17.92
CA ALA A 224 -1.02 16.83 -18.99
C ALA A 224 0.23 16.01 -18.67
N GLU A 225 0.62 15.98 -17.41
CA GLU A 225 1.78 15.19 -16.98
C GLU A 225 1.45 13.71 -16.84
N VAL A 226 0.31 13.38 -16.22
CA VAL A 226 -0.14 11.98 -16.13
C VAL A 226 -0.27 11.38 -17.52
N TRP A 227 -0.83 12.12 -18.47
CA TRP A 227 -0.91 11.70 -19.86
C TRP A 227 0.47 11.52 -20.50
N ALA A 228 1.38 12.48 -20.34
CA ALA A 228 2.75 12.36 -20.86
C ALA A 228 3.50 11.14 -20.29
N LEU A 229 3.30 10.82 -19.00
CA LEU A 229 3.83 9.59 -18.40
C LEU A 229 3.21 8.35 -19.06
N LEU A 230 1.89 8.34 -19.26
CA LEU A 230 1.19 7.21 -19.87
C LEU A 230 1.50 7.00 -21.35
N GLU A 231 1.91 8.03 -22.09
CA GLU A 231 2.38 7.92 -23.47
C GLU A 231 3.78 7.30 -23.58
N ASP A 232 4.58 7.39 -22.52
CA ASP A 232 5.92 6.81 -22.51
C ASP A 232 5.84 5.27 -22.62
N PRO A 233 6.54 4.63 -23.58
CA PRO A 233 6.52 3.18 -23.73
C PRO A 233 7.20 2.44 -22.58
N ALA A 234 8.06 3.10 -21.79
CA ALA A 234 8.76 2.52 -20.66
C ALA A 234 8.04 2.75 -19.32
N VAL A 235 6.89 3.45 -19.30
CA VAL A 235 6.16 3.73 -18.05
C VAL A 235 5.73 2.45 -17.35
N HIS A 236 5.91 2.44 -16.03
CA HIS A 236 5.36 1.44 -15.13
C HIS A 236 4.32 2.07 -14.21
N VAL A 237 3.17 1.41 -14.08
CA VAL A 237 2.05 1.87 -13.28
C VAL A 237 1.81 0.93 -12.11
N TYR A 238 1.71 1.49 -10.91
CA TYR A 238 1.54 0.75 -9.66
C TYR A 238 0.35 1.28 -8.89
N ILE A 239 -0.48 0.36 -8.42
CA ILE A 239 -1.66 0.66 -7.61
C ILE A 239 -1.59 -0.16 -6.34
N ALA A 240 -1.74 0.49 -5.18
CA ALA A 240 -1.90 -0.20 -3.92
C ALA A 240 -3.01 0.41 -3.07
N GLY A 241 -3.88 -0.42 -2.50
CA GLY A 241 -4.91 0.04 -1.58
C GLY A 241 -6.26 -0.65 -1.76
N LEU A 242 -7.31 0.07 -1.39
CA LEU A 242 -8.68 -0.44 -1.48
C LEU A 242 -9.14 -0.49 -2.94
N THR A 243 -9.93 -1.51 -3.29
CA THR A 243 -10.49 -1.66 -4.65
C THR A 243 -11.15 -0.37 -5.21
N PRO A 244 -11.95 0.40 -4.44
CA PRO A 244 -12.52 1.66 -4.93
C PRO A 244 -11.47 2.74 -5.31
N VAL A 245 -10.26 2.69 -4.75
CA VAL A 245 -9.16 3.60 -5.14
C VAL A 245 -8.66 3.24 -6.54
N ALA A 246 -8.50 1.95 -6.83
CA ALA A 246 -8.12 1.48 -8.16
C ALA A 246 -9.19 1.84 -9.19
N GLU A 247 -10.47 1.61 -8.88
CA GLU A 247 -11.59 1.96 -9.76
C GLU A 247 -11.62 3.47 -10.06
N ALA A 248 -11.45 4.32 -9.05
CA ALA A 248 -11.39 5.77 -9.22
C ALA A 248 -10.17 6.23 -10.03
N PHE A 249 -9.02 5.57 -9.85
CA PHE A 249 -7.81 5.83 -10.63
C PHE A 249 -8.03 5.47 -12.11
N GLU A 250 -8.53 4.26 -12.38
CA GLU A 250 -8.79 3.80 -13.74
C GLU A 250 -9.86 4.62 -14.46
N GLU A 251 -10.92 5.04 -13.77
CA GLU A 251 -11.92 5.92 -14.36
C GLU A 251 -11.33 7.28 -14.74
N ALA A 252 -10.43 7.83 -13.90
CA ALA A 252 -9.73 9.08 -14.23
C ALA A 252 -8.80 8.89 -15.44
N LEU A 253 -8.05 7.80 -15.50
CA LEU A 253 -7.20 7.48 -16.65
C LEU A 253 -8.02 7.23 -17.94
N ALA A 254 -9.21 6.63 -17.80
CA ALA A 254 -10.15 6.49 -18.91
C ALA A 254 -10.62 7.83 -19.45
N GLY A 255 -10.86 8.82 -18.58
CA GLY A 255 -11.13 10.19 -18.99
C GLY A 255 -10.00 10.78 -19.83
N LEU A 256 -8.75 10.61 -19.37
CA LEU A 256 -7.55 11.12 -20.07
C LEU A 256 -7.33 10.43 -21.42
N ALA A 257 -7.59 9.12 -21.51
CA ALA A 257 -7.42 8.34 -22.74
C ALA A 257 -8.51 8.60 -23.80
N GLY A 258 -9.48 9.48 -23.53
CA GLY A 258 -10.60 9.74 -24.43
C GLY A 258 -11.73 8.70 -24.34
N GLY A 259 -11.76 7.89 -23.28
CA GLY A 259 -12.83 6.96 -22.96
C GLY A 259 -12.34 5.58 -22.48
N ARG A 260 -13.28 4.82 -21.90
CA ARG A 260 -13.01 3.50 -21.30
C ARG A 260 -12.44 2.49 -22.29
N GLU A 261 -12.85 2.52 -23.56
CA GLU A 261 -12.34 1.57 -24.56
C GLU A 261 -10.88 1.84 -24.91
N ALA A 262 -10.51 3.10 -25.11
CA ALA A 262 -9.13 3.49 -25.38
C ALA A 262 -8.22 3.15 -24.20
N TRP A 263 -8.68 3.43 -22.97
CA TRP A 263 -7.97 3.05 -21.76
C TRP A 263 -7.83 1.54 -21.60
N ALA A 264 -8.89 0.76 -21.84
CA ALA A 264 -8.83 -0.70 -21.74
C ALA A 264 -7.76 -1.31 -22.67
N ARG A 265 -7.61 -0.76 -23.88
CA ARG A 265 -6.53 -1.18 -24.80
C ARG A 265 -5.15 -0.83 -24.24
N ARG A 266 -4.95 0.41 -23.79
CA ARG A 266 -3.67 0.85 -23.20
C ARG A 266 -3.31 0.04 -21.94
N LYS A 267 -4.28 -0.22 -21.07
CA LYS A 267 -4.09 -1.08 -19.88
C LYS A 267 -3.72 -2.50 -20.29
N ALA A 268 -4.37 -3.07 -21.30
CA ALA A 268 -4.03 -4.41 -21.78
C ALA A 268 -2.58 -4.50 -22.26
N ASP A 269 -2.08 -3.48 -22.97
CA ASP A 269 -0.67 -3.41 -23.38
C ASP A 269 0.27 -3.32 -22.16
N LEU A 270 -0.06 -2.46 -21.18
CA LEU A 270 0.72 -2.35 -19.94
C LEU A 270 0.76 -3.67 -19.16
N VAL A 271 -0.36 -4.38 -19.08
CA VAL A 271 -0.44 -5.69 -18.41
C VAL A 271 0.36 -6.74 -19.17
N ALA A 272 0.23 -6.79 -20.50
CA ALA A 272 0.95 -7.76 -21.34
C ALA A 272 2.47 -7.60 -21.23
N ASP A 273 2.95 -6.36 -21.09
CA ASP A 273 4.37 -6.04 -20.92
C ASP A 273 4.86 -6.12 -19.47
N GLY A 274 4.01 -6.48 -18.50
CA GLY A 274 4.37 -6.51 -17.08
C GLY A 274 4.59 -5.14 -16.44
N ARG A 275 4.07 -4.08 -17.06
CA ARG A 275 4.20 -2.67 -16.65
C ARG A 275 3.00 -2.14 -15.87
N TRP A 276 2.02 -2.99 -15.57
CA TRP A 276 0.87 -2.68 -14.73
C TRP A 276 0.80 -3.62 -13.53
N MET A 277 0.89 -3.06 -12.33
CA MET A 277 0.97 -3.82 -11.08
C MET A 277 -0.07 -3.34 -10.07
N GLU A 278 -0.80 -4.29 -9.49
CA GLU A 278 -1.88 -4.04 -8.56
C GLU A 278 -1.66 -4.82 -7.27
N LEU A 279 -1.80 -4.13 -6.13
CA LEU A 279 -1.92 -4.71 -4.80
C LEU A 279 -3.23 -4.20 -4.19
N LEU A 280 -4.31 -4.97 -4.35
CA LEU A 280 -5.66 -4.54 -3.95
C LEU A 280 -6.23 -5.40 -2.83
N TYR A 281 -7.05 -4.77 -1.98
CA TYR A 281 -7.78 -5.41 -0.88
C TYR A 281 -9.13 -4.75 -0.59
#